data_AF-U2Z726-F1
#
_entry.id   AF-U2Z726-F1
#
_cell.length_a   1.000
_cell.length_b   1.000
_cell.length_c   1.000
_cell.angle_alpha   90.00
_cell.angle_beta   90.00
_cell.angle_gamma   90.00
#
_symmetry.space_group_name_H-M   'P 1'
#
loop_
_entity.id
_entity.type
_entity.pdbx_description
1 polymer ?
#
loop_
_entity_poly.entity_id
_entity_poly.type
_entity_poly.pdbx_seq_one_letter_code
_entity_poly.pdbx_strand_id
1 'polypeptide(L)'
;MDANDVLSNLCCGDNHRAWSAGWWIIRATAAELDKLPLASLDTIRAAVMALPLPEGPAVADSREIPRLALEILACRAAQRCRCSLYGAAQQFLPEEEQARGYVVVERKDDIPWEPEFYCRCRQCSTRYFVHESHSYHYPWAEWSVVA
;
A
#
# COMPACT_ATOMS: atom_id res chain seq x y z
N MET A 1 11.21 -10.99 4.69
CA MET A 1 11.92 -10.04 5.56
C MET A 1 11.27 -10.09 6.91
N ASP A 2 12.06 -10.07 7.98
CA ASP A 2 11.51 -9.86 9.31
C ASP A 2 11.27 -8.36 9.58
N ALA A 3 10.67 -8.03 10.71
CA ALA A 3 10.33 -6.65 11.07
C ALA A 3 11.56 -5.73 11.14
N ASN A 4 12.70 -6.23 11.62
CA ASN A 4 13.92 -5.44 11.76
C ASN A 4 14.57 -5.17 10.41
N ASP A 5 14.58 -6.16 9.52
CA ASP A 5 15.07 -6.02 8.15
C ASP A 5 14.29 -4.95 7.37
N VAL A 6 12.95 -4.94 7.50
CA VAL A 6 12.08 -3.96 6.83
C VAL A 6 12.43 -2.55 7.28
N LEU A 7 12.59 -2.33 8.58
CA LEU A 7 12.93 -1.01 9.11
C LEU A 7 14.35 -0.58 8.76
N SER A 8 15.32 -1.50 8.85
CA SER A 8 16.70 -1.25 8.41
C SER A 8 16.74 -0.82 6.95
N ASN A 9 16.00 -1.50 6.08
CA ASN A 9 15.92 -1.17 4.66
C ASN A 9 15.24 0.18 4.38
N LEU A 10 14.17 0.55 5.10
CA LEU A 10 13.56 1.88 4.97
C LEU A 10 14.49 3.01 5.42
N CYS A 11 15.33 2.75 6.42
CA CYS A 11 16.15 3.77 7.06
C CYS A 11 17.59 3.85 6.54
N CYS A 12 17.97 3.01 5.57
CA CYS A 12 19.38 2.91 5.12
C CYS A 12 19.81 3.97 4.08
N GLY A 13 18.88 4.80 3.60
CA GLY A 13 19.17 5.85 2.60
C GLY A 13 19.33 5.34 1.16
N ASP A 14 19.13 4.05 0.92
CA ASP A 14 19.16 3.44 -0.41
C ASP A 14 17.74 3.32 -1.00
N ASN A 15 17.52 3.93 -2.17
CA ASN A 15 16.21 3.98 -2.82
C ASN A 15 15.66 2.58 -3.15
N HIS A 16 16.48 1.66 -3.62
CA HIS A 16 16.02 0.32 -4.03
C HIS A 16 15.64 -0.53 -2.81
N ARG A 17 16.44 -0.48 -1.74
CA ARG A 17 16.14 -1.17 -0.48
C ARG A 17 14.88 -0.60 0.19
N ALA A 18 14.74 0.73 0.24
CA ALA A 18 13.56 1.37 0.77
C ALA A 18 12.31 1.04 -0.07
N TRP A 19 12.43 1.01 -1.40
CA TRP A 19 11.37 0.59 -2.31
C TRP A 19 10.93 -0.86 -2.06
N SER A 20 11.88 -1.79 -1.91
CA SER A 20 11.60 -3.19 -1.60
C SER A 20 10.89 -3.36 -0.24
N ALA A 21 11.34 -2.63 0.78
CA ALA A 21 10.72 -2.62 2.10
C ALA A 21 9.31 -1.99 2.07
N GLY A 22 9.12 -0.94 1.30
CA GLY A 22 7.81 -0.31 1.12
C GLY A 22 6.79 -1.26 0.49
N TRP A 23 7.19 -2.03 -0.53
CA TRP A 23 6.33 -3.08 -1.10
C TRP A 23 5.98 -4.17 -0.10
N TRP A 24 6.92 -4.56 0.76
CA TRP A 24 6.63 -5.52 1.83
C TRP A 24 5.53 -5.00 2.76
N ILE A 25 5.60 -3.72 3.18
CA ILE A 25 4.57 -3.10 4.03
C ILE A 25 3.23 -2.99 3.31
N ILE A 26 3.22 -2.60 2.04
CA ILE A 26 1.99 -2.54 1.23
C ILE A 26 1.33 -3.93 1.20
N ARG A 27 2.11 -5.00 1.12
CA ARG A 27 1.60 -6.37 0.98
C ARG A 27 1.44 -7.13 2.31
N ALA A 28 1.78 -6.51 3.43
CA ALA A 28 1.69 -7.14 4.75
C ALA A 28 0.25 -7.26 5.24
N THR A 29 -0.03 -8.32 5.98
CA THR A 29 -1.26 -8.51 6.76
C THR A 29 -1.25 -7.66 8.03
N ALA A 30 -2.42 -7.45 8.66
CA ALA A 30 -2.49 -6.68 9.91
C ALA A 30 -1.60 -7.27 11.01
N ALA A 31 -1.55 -8.61 11.12
CA ALA A 31 -0.73 -9.30 12.11
C ALA A 31 0.79 -9.17 11.85
N GLU A 32 1.20 -8.99 10.60
CA GLU A 32 2.61 -8.70 10.26
C GLU A 32 2.97 -7.26 10.58
N LEU A 33 2.07 -6.31 10.29
CA LEU A 33 2.26 -4.90 10.63
C LEU A 33 2.34 -4.68 12.15
N ASP A 34 1.62 -5.47 12.94
CA ASP A 34 1.66 -5.40 14.42
C ASP A 34 3.01 -5.79 15.02
N LYS A 35 3.88 -6.44 14.24
CA LYS A 35 5.24 -6.80 14.65
C LYS A 35 6.22 -5.63 14.48
N LEU A 36 5.85 -4.58 13.74
CA LEU A 36 6.71 -3.42 13.52
C LEU A 36 6.64 -2.46 14.72
N PRO A 37 7.77 -1.98 15.24
CA PRO A 37 7.79 -1.00 16.32
C PRO A 37 7.35 0.39 15.83
N LEU A 38 6.05 0.67 15.93
CA LEU A 38 5.45 1.94 15.48
C LEU A 38 5.91 3.18 16.26
N ALA A 39 6.53 3.01 17.43
CA ALA A 39 7.13 4.12 18.19
C ALA A 39 8.25 4.83 17.40
N SER A 40 8.84 4.18 16.39
CA SER A 40 9.90 4.72 15.54
C SER A 40 9.37 5.44 14.30
N LEU A 41 8.06 5.72 14.20
CA LEU A 41 7.45 6.24 12.97
C LEU A 41 8.03 7.58 12.52
N ASP A 42 8.38 8.49 13.44
CA ASP A 42 8.99 9.77 13.09
C ASP A 42 10.40 9.61 12.53
N THR A 43 11.18 8.66 13.07
CA THR A 43 12.50 8.31 12.54
C THR A 43 12.39 7.73 11.13
N ILE A 44 11.43 6.82 10.91
CA ILE A 44 11.18 6.22 9.60
C ILE A 44 10.74 7.30 8.61
N ARG A 45 9.84 8.20 9.01
CA ARG A 45 9.39 9.35 8.21
C ARG A 45 10.58 10.21 7.78
N ALA A 46 11.43 10.60 8.72
CA ALA A 46 12.61 11.40 8.43
C ALA A 46 13.53 10.71 7.41
N ALA A 47 13.78 9.41 7.57
CA ALA A 47 14.63 8.65 6.65
C ALA A 47 14.02 8.52 5.24
N VAL A 48 12.73 8.20 5.14
CA VAL A 48 12.02 8.12 3.85
C VAL A 48 12.01 9.47 3.12
N MET A 49 11.87 10.59 3.86
CA MET A 49 11.91 11.92 3.27
C MET A 49 13.32 12.36 2.85
N ALA A 50 14.36 11.79 3.46
CA ALA A 50 15.76 12.04 3.12
C ALA A 50 16.27 11.20 1.94
N LEU A 51 15.45 10.30 1.38
CA LEU A 51 15.82 9.46 0.24
C LEU A 51 16.22 10.30 -0.99
N PRO A 52 17.27 9.90 -1.73
CA PRO A 52 17.73 10.61 -2.92
C PRO A 52 16.61 10.90 -3.93
N LEU A 53 16.59 12.12 -4.46
CA LEU A 53 15.73 12.52 -5.56
C LEU A 53 16.02 11.68 -6.82
N PRO A 54 15.02 11.45 -7.69
CA PRO A 54 15.28 10.81 -8.97
C PRO A 54 16.27 11.64 -9.81
N GLU A 55 17.08 10.96 -10.63
CA GLU A 55 18.13 11.57 -11.45
C GLU A 55 17.58 12.52 -12.54
N GLY A 56 16.27 12.49 -12.80
CA GLY A 56 15.59 13.40 -13.71
C GLY A 56 14.08 13.10 -13.82
N PRO A 57 13.31 13.96 -14.51
CA PRO A 57 11.85 13.84 -14.61
C PRO A 57 11.38 12.64 -15.46
N ALA A 58 12.27 12.05 -16.26
CA ALA A 58 11.98 10.86 -17.07
C ALA A 58 12.08 9.55 -16.27
N VAL A 59 12.53 9.60 -15.01
CA VAL A 59 12.68 8.44 -14.13
C VAL A 59 11.56 8.46 -13.11
N ALA A 60 10.84 7.34 -12.98
CA ALA A 60 9.79 7.19 -11.97
C ALA A 60 10.35 7.44 -10.56
N ASP A 61 9.59 8.15 -9.72
CA ASP A 61 10.03 8.47 -8.37
C ASP A 61 9.94 7.23 -7.47
N SER A 62 11.06 6.54 -7.29
CA SER A 62 11.15 5.35 -6.42
C SER A 62 10.69 5.59 -4.97
N ARG A 63 10.58 6.84 -4.54
CA ARG A 63 10.13 7.23 -3.19
C ARG A 63 8.62 7.14 -3.01
N GLU A 64 7.83 7.00 -4.07
CA GLU A 64 6.36 6.87 -3.97
C GLU A 64 5.95 5.65 -3.13
N ILE A 65 6.60 4.51 -3.34
CA ILE A 65 6.33 3.27 -2.62
C ILE A 65 6.65 3.36 -1.11
N PRO A 66 7.85 3.79 -0.67
CA PRO A 66 8.12 3.96 0.76
C PRO A 66 7.28 5.06 1.41
N ARG A 67 6.85 6.10 0.66
CA ARG A 67 5.88 7.09 1.16
C ARG A 67 4.50 6.48 1.40
N LEU A 68 3.99 5.67 0.48
CA LEU A 68 2.72 4.96 0.69
C LEU A 68 2.82 3.99 1.87
N ALA A 69 3.93 3.28 2.01
CA ALA A 69 4.19 2.43 3.16
C ALA A 69 4.16 3.21 4.48
N LEU A 70 4.74 4.41 4.50
CA LEU A 70 4.68 5.31 5.67
C LEU A 70 3.24 5.70 6.01
N GLU A 71 2.41 6.01 5.02
CA GLU A 71 0.98 6.32 5.25
C GLU A 71 0.20 5.11 5.80
N ILE A 72 0.53 3.89 5.37
CA ILE A 72 -0.03 2.67 5.94
C ILE A 72 0.35 2.52 7.42
N LEU A 73 1.64 2.71 7.75
CA LEU A 73 2.10 2.67 9.13
C LEU A 73 1.47 3.77 9.99
N ALA A 74 1.30 4.98 9.44
CA ALA A 74 0.63 6.10 10.10
C ALA A 74 -0.85 5.80 10.36
N CYS A 75 -1.57 5.20 9.39
CA CYS A 75 -2.93 4.69 9.61
C CYS A 75 -2.97 3.70 10.77
N ARG A 76 -2.05 2.74 10.81
CA ARG A 76 -2.00 1.72 11.88
C ARG A 76 -1.73 2.36 13.24
N ALA A 77 -0.75 3.25 13.33
CA ALA A 77 -0.41 3.96 14.57
C ALA A 77 -1.58 4.80 15.09
N ALA A 78 -2.29 5.49 14.20
CA ALA A 78 -3.47 6.28 14.52
C ALA A 78 -4.77 5.47 14.67
N GLN A 79 -4.71 4.13 14.57
CA GLN A 79 -5.88 3.24 14.55
C GLN A 79 -6.95 3.62 13.49
N ARG A 80 -6.52 4.30 12.43
CA ARG A 80 -7.35 4.65 11.27
C ARG A 80 -7.45 3.46 10.34
N CYS A 81 -8.63 3.26 9.74
CA CYS A 81 -8.83 2.16 8.81
C CYS A 81 -7.94 2.32 7.57
N ARG A 82 -7.24 1.25 7.19
CA ARG A 82 -6.42 1.18 5.98
C ARG A 82 -7.18 1.58 4.72
N CYS A 83 -8.47 1.24 4.63
CA CYS A 83 -9.28 1.54 3.44
C CYS A 83 -9.42 3.04 3.16
N SER A 84 -9.13 3.91 4.14
CA SER A 84 -9.06 5.35 3.92
C SER A 84 -7.94 5.79 2.96
N LEU A 85 -7.02 4.89 2.61
CA LEU A 85 -5.97 5.11 1.63
C LEU A 85 -6.35 4.64 0.21
N TYR A 86 -7.41 3.85 0.05
CA TYR A 86 -7.71 3.16 -1.21
C TYR A 86 -7.98 4.11 -2.38
N GLY A 87 -8.64 5.24 -2.12
CA GLY A 87 -8.89 6.25 -3.16
C GLY A 87 -7.66 7.10 -3.54
N ALA A 88 -6.56 7.01 -2.79
CA ALA A 88 -5.38 7.85 -2.95
C ALA A 88 -4.16 7.11 -3.53
N ALA A 89 -4.26 5.80 -3.74
CA ALA A 89 -3.16 4.97 -4.20
C ALA A 89 -3.65 3.77 -4.99
N GLN A 90 -2.92 3.41 -6.05
CA GLN A 90 -3.36 2.42 -7.02
C GLN A 90 -2.80 1.01 -6.76
N GLN A 91 -1.95 0.86 -5.75
CA GLN A 91 -1.21 -0.38 -5.44
C GLN A 91 -2.05 -1.42 -4.67
N PHE A 92 -3.31 -1.11 -4.35
CA PHE A 92 -4.20 -1.98 -3.58
C PHE A 92 -5.08 -2.81 -4.52
N LEU A 93 -4.62 -3.99 -4.92
CA LEU A 93 -5.42 -4.86 -5.79
C LEU A 93 -6.52 -5.59 -4.98
N PRO A 94 -7.78 -5.58 -5.43
CA PRO A 94 -8.94 -6.17 -4.72
C PRO A 94 -8.72 -7.61 -4.22
N GLU A 95 -8.28 -8.51 -5.09
CA GLU A 95 -8.11 -9.92 -4.74
C GLU A 95 -6.96 -10.11 -3.74
N GLU A 96 -5.90 -9.33 -3.86
CA GLU A 96 -4.79 -9.37 -2.92
C GLU A 96 -5.18 -8.80 -1.54
N GLU A 97 -5.91 -7.68 -1.50
CA GLU A 97 -6.43 -7.13 -0.25
C GLU A 97 -7.43 -8.08 0.42
N GLN A 98 -8.21 -8.84 -0.36
CA GLN A 98 -9.06 -9.92 0.15
C GLN A 98 -8.21 -11.05 0.74
N ALA A 99 -7.20 -11.52 0.02
CA ALA A 99 -6.30 -12.58 0.49
C ALA A 99 -5.59 -12.21 1.80
N ARG A 100 -5.27 -10.92 1.99
CA ARG A 100 -4.69 -10.37 3.22
C ARG A 100 -5.71 -10.09 4.33
N GLY A 101 -7.01 -10.25 4.04
CA GLY A 101 -8.08 -10.08 5.02
C GLY A 101 -8.48 -8.62 5.31
N TYR A 102 -8.18 -7.68 4.42
CA TYR A 102 -8.58 -6.27 4.58
C TYR A 102 -9.98 -5.97 4.03
N VAL A 103 -10.37 -6.66 2.95
CA VAL A 103 -11.67 -6.53 2.29
C VAL A 103 -12.34 -7.89 2.09
N VAL A 104 -13.62 -7.85 1.74
CA VAL A 104 -14.35 -8.95 1.11
C VAL A 104 -14.77 -8.48 -0.28
N VAL A 105 -14.46 -9.26 -1.31
CA VAL A 105 -15.02 -9.08 -2.65
C VAL A 105 -16.43 -9.66 -2.64
N GLU A 106 -17.43 -8.79 -2.70
CA GLU A 106 -18.85 -9.14 -2.73
C GLU A 106 -19.32 -9.52 -4.13
N ARG A 107 -18.74 -8.90 -5.16
CA ARG A 107 -18.94 -9.23 -6.58
C ARG A 107 -17.68 -8.96 -7.38
N LYS A 108 -17.45 -9.76 -8.41
CA LYS A 108 -16.44 -9.56 -9.44
C LYS A 108 -17.11 -9.69 -10.80
N ASP A 109 -16.87 -8.72 -11.67
CA ASP A 109 -17.30 -8.70 -13.05
C ASP A 109 -16.04 -8.86 -13.92
N ASP A 110 -15.84 -10.06 -14.49
CA ASP A 110 -14.63 -10.44 -15.23
C ASP A 110 -14.61 -9.83 -16.65
N ILE A 111 -14.18 -8.58 -16.77
CA ILE A 111 -13.92 -7.90 -18.05
C ILE A 111 -12.46 -8.20 -18.47
N PRO A 112 -12.21 -8.62 -19.73
CA PRO A 112 -10.85 -8.92 -20.18
C PRO A 112 -9.89 -7.75 -19.95
N TRP A 113 -8.82 -8.01 -19.18
CA TRP A 113 -7.77 -7.04 -18.81
C TRP A 113 -8.18 -5.88 -17.90
N GLU A 114 -9.48 -5.74 -17.64
CA GLU A 114 -10.03 -4.60 -16.89
C GLU A 114 -11.15 -5.02 -15.90
N PRO A 115 -10.95 -6.04 -15.05
CA PRO A 115 -12.02 -6.55 -14.19
C PRO A 115 -12.51 -5.49 -13.19
N GLU A 116 -13.81 -5.57 -12.91
CA GLU A 116 -14.46 -4.68 -11.94
C GLU A 116 -14.83 -5.46 -10.68
N PHE A 117 -14.74 -4.80 -9.53
CA PHE A 117 -15.00 -5.42 -8.23
C PHE A 117 -15.91 -4.55 -7.38
N TYR A 118 -16.74 -5.21 -6.59
CA TYR A 118 -17.48 -4.60 -5.50
C TYR A 118 -16.93 -5.15 -4.20
N CYS A 119 -16.26 -4.30 -3.44
CA CYS A 119 -15.54 -4.68 -2.24
C CYS A 119 -16.17 -4.05 -1.01
N ARG A 120 -16.14 -4.75 0.13
CA ARG A 120 -16.48 -4.20 1.44
C ARG A 120 -15.30 -4.29 2.39
N CYS A 121 -14.94 -3.18 3.02
CA CYS A 121 -13.91 -3.17 4.04
C CYS A 121 -14.32 -4.03 5.25
N ARG A 122 -13.41 -4.87 5.74
CA ARG A 122 -13.68 -5.74 6.90
C ARG A 122 -13.65 -5.02 8.24
N GLN A 123 -13.05 -3.83 8.30
CA GLN A 123 -12.95 -3.05 9.54
C GLN A 123 -14.09 -2.05 9.70
N CYS A 124 -14.36 -1.20 8.70
CA CYS A 124 -15.38 -0.14 8.79
C CYS A 124 -16.64 -0.38 7.93
N SER A 125 -16.70 -1.49 7.19
CA SER A 125 -17.81 -1.84 6.30
C SER A 125 -18.08 -0.88 5.13
N THR A 126 -17.22 0.12 4.87
CA THR A 126 -17.31 0.95 3.67
C THR A 126 -17.28 0.09 2.42
N ARG A 127 -18.17 0.37 1.47
CA ARG A 127 -18.25 -0.30 0.18
C ARG A 127 -17.55 0.50 -0.90
N TYR A 128 -16.91 -0.23 -1.80
CA TYR A 128 -16.16 0.33 -2.91
C TYR A 128 -16.53 -0.38 -4.20
N PHE A 129 -16.59 0.41 -5.26
CA PHE A 129 -16.44 -0.06 -6.62
C PHE A 129 -14.97 0.10 -6.99
N VAL A 130 -14.39 -0.92 -7.61
CA VAL A 130 -12.98 -0.92 -7.99
C VAL A 130 -12.85 -1.31 -9.44
N HIS A 131 -12.17 -0.46 -10.21
CA HIS A 131 -11.73 -0.78 -11.55
C HIS A 131 -10.25 -1.17 -11.50
N GLU A 132 -9.92 -2.40 -11.88
CA GLU A 132 -8.55 -2.88 -11.96
C GLU A 132 -8.12 -2.92 -13.42
N SER A 133 -6.94 -2.42 -13.77
CA SER A 133 -6.41 -2.42 -15.13
C SER A 133 -5.09 -3.18 -15.20
N HIS A 134 -4.99 -4.12 -16.16
CA HIS A 134 -3.81 -4.95 -16.43
C HIS A 134 -3.00 -4.38 -17.60
N SER A 135 -2.59 -3.11 -17.51
CA SER A 135 -1.79 -2.46 -18.54
C SER A 135 -0.31 -2.91 -18.53
N TYR A 136 0.47 -2.47 -19.54
CA TYR A 136 1.75 -3.03 -20.00
C TYR A 136 2.90 -3.17 -18.95
N HIS A 137 2.79 -2.60 -17.75
CA HIS A 137 3.87 -2.67 -16.74
C HIS A 137 3.48 -3.42 -15.46
N TYR A 138 2.44 -2.98 -14.75
CA TYR A 138 1.91 -3.67 -13.57
C TYR A 138 0.41 -3.38 -13.41
N PRO A 139 -0.39 -4.32 -12.88
CA PRO A 139 -1.78 -4.06 -12.55
C PRO A 139 -1.91 -2.93 -11.54
N TRP A 140 -2.96 -2.13 -11.69
CA TRP A 140 -3.30 -1.05 -10.79
C TRP A 140 -4.81 -1.00 -10.57
N ALA A 141 -5.24 -0.45 -9.45
CA ALA A 141 -6.65 -0.40 -9.06
C ALA A 141 -7.10 1.01 -8.68
N GLU A 142 -8.22 1.46 -9.23
CA GLU A 142 -8.88 2.71 -8.85
C GLU A 142 -10.12 2.41 -8.00
N TRP A 143 -10.13 2.93 -6.79
CA TRP A 143 -11.18 2.67 -5.80
C TRP A 143 -12.09 3.88 -5.65
N SER A 144 -13.39 3.66 -5.81
CA SER A 144 -14.44 4.67 -5.60
C SER A 144 -15.41 4.21 -4.53
N VAL A 145 -15.76 5.09 -3.59
CA VAL A 145 -16.77 4.78 -2.56
C VAL A 145 -18.15 4.66 -3.22
N VAL A 146 -18.89 3.62 -2.86
CA VAL A 146 -20.29 3.45 -3.24
C VAL A 146 -21.16 4.06 -2.15
N ALA A 147 -22.05 4.98 -2.54
CA ALA A 147 -23.02 5.62 -1.65
C ALA A 147 -24.13 4.66 -1.19
#